data_AF-A0A9J6ZM47-F1
#
_entry.id   AF-A0A9J6ZM47-F1
#
_cell.length_a   1.000
_cell.length_b   1.000
_cell.length_c   1.000
_cell.angle_alpha   90.00
_cell.angle_beta   90.00
_cell.angle_gamma   90.00
#
_symmetry.space_group_name_H-M   'P 1'
#
loop_
_entity.id
_entity.type
_entity.pdbx_description
1 polymer ?
#
loop_
_entity_poly.entity_id
_entity_poly.type
_entity_poly.pdbx_seq_one_letter_code
_entity_poly.pdbx_strand_id
1 'polypeptide(L)'
;MIEIKGRSIPENSVEFYKPLIDWLDKYGNVPLEVTNVNIQLEYFNTSSSKCILDIFKKLELIYKKGSKVQINWYYEEDDEDMFEAGEDYQSIIDIPFSMIEMED
;
A
#
# COMPACT_ATOMS: atom_id res chain seq x y z
N MET A 1 -0.71 12.60 4.06
CA MET A 1 -0.11 11.24 4.03
C MET A 1 -1.22 10.21 4.21
N ILE A 2 -1.03 9.01 3.68
CA ILE A 2 -1.91 7.85 3.84
C ILE A 2 -1.13 6.81 4.64
N GLU A 3 -1.76 6.15 5.61
CA GLU A 3 -1.11 5.16 6.46
C GLU A 3 -2.00 3.91 6.58
N ILE A 4 -1.40 2.74 6.34
CA ILE A 4 -2.03 1.43 6.55
C ILE A 4 -1.11 0.66 7.47
N LYS A 5 -1.59 0.29 8.66
CA LYS A 5 -0.77 -0.39 9.67
C LYS A 5 -1.49 -1.45 10.49
N GLY A 6 -0.72 -2.35 11.10
CA GLY A 6 -1.19 -3.42 11.97
C GLY A 6 -1.45 -4.72 11.22
N ARG A 7 -2.51 -5.45 11.57
CA ARG A 7 -2.80 -6.79 11.03
C ARG A 7 -4.06 -6.79 10.18
N SER A 8 -3.98 -7.27 8.94
CA SER A 8 -5.09 -7.34 7.98
C SER A 8 -5.59 -8.76 7.80
N ILE A 9 -6.56 -9.16 8.63
CA ILE A 9 -7.22 -10.47 8.59
C ILE A 9 -8.76 -10.38 8.60
N PRO A 10 -9.38 -9.51 7.78
CA PRO A 10 -10.84 -9.42 7.71
C PRO A 10 -11.45 -10.71 7.17
N GLU A 11 -12.65 -11.05 7.66
CA GLU A 11 -13.45 -12.16 7.14
C GLU A 11 -13.90 -11.91 5.69
N ASN A 12 -14.24 -10.65 5.38
CA ASN A 12 -14.56 -10.19 4.03
C ASN A 12 -13.66 -9.00 3.64
N SER A 13 -12.49 -9.29 3.07
CA SER A 13 -11.52 -8.26 2.67
C SER A 13 -12.07 -7.26 1.67
N VAL A 14 -12.91 -7.70 0.73
CA VAL A 14 -13.46 -6.79 -0.31
C VAL A 14 -14.34 -5.73 0.34
N GLU A 15 -15.25 -6.13 1.22
CA GLU A 15 -16.10 -5.19 1.95
C GLU A 15 -15.29 -4.29 2.88
N PHE A 16 -14.28 -4.84 3.56
CA PHE A 16 -13.39 -4.08 4.45
C PHE A 16 -12.60 -2.99 3.71
N TYR A 17 -12.02 -3.30 2.55
CA TYR A 17 -11.18 -2.37 1.78
C TYR A 17 -11.97 -1.43 0.87
N LYS A 18 -13.24 -1.75 0.57
CA LYS A 18 -14.08 -0.94 -0.34
C LYS A 18 -14.14 0.55 0.04
N PRO A 19 -14.35 0.95 1.31
CA PRO A 19 -14.38 2.36 1.69
C PRO A 19 -13.06 3.10 1.37
N LEU A 20 -11.92 2.42 1.52
CA LEU A 20 -10.61 2.99 1.20
C LEU A 20 -10.41 3.13 -0.31
N ILE A 21 -10.81 2.12 -1.09
CA ILE A 21 -10.76 2.19 -2.57
C ILE A 21 -11.66 3.33 -3.08
N ASP A 22 -12.90 3.41 -2.59
CA ASP A 22 -13.85 4.47 -2.95
C ASP A 22 -13.30 5.87 -2.56
N TRP A 23 -12.55 5.95 -1.45
CA TRP A 23 -11.89 7.19 -1.03
C TRP A 23 -10.72 7.55 -1.95
N LEU A 24 -9.90 6.58 -2.35
CA LEU A 24 -8.78 6.80 -3.30
C LEU A 24 -9.28 7.28 -4.67
N ASP A 25 -10.41 6.76 -5.14
CA ASP A 25 -11.04 7.21 -6.39
C ASP A 25 -11.46 8.69 -6.32
N LYS A 26 -11.92 9.15 -5.15
CA LYS A 26 -12.25 10.56 -4.93
C LYS A 26 -10.99 11.41 -4.79
N TYR A 27 -10.03 10.95 -3.98
CA TYR A 27 -8.76 11.62 -3.72
C TYR A 27 -7.99 11.88 -5.02
N GLY A 28 -7.97 10.91 -5.93
CA GLY A 28 -7.27 11.02 -7.21
C GLY A 28 -7.76 12.11 -8.17
N ASN A 29 -8.86 12.81 -7.85
CA ASN A 29 -9.31 13.97 -8.63
C ASN A 29 -8.59 15.26 -8.24
N VAL A 30 -8.24 15.40 -6.95
CA VAL A 30 -7.52 16.56 -6.41
C VAL A 30 -6.53 16.05 -5.35
N PRO A 31 -5.46 15.34 -5.77
CA PRO A 31 -4.48 14.81 -4.83
C PRO A 31 -3.61 15.93 -4.26
N LEU A 32 -2.93 15.62 -3.16
CA LEU A 32 -1.84 16.47 -2.66
C LEU A 32 -0.72 16.55 -3.69
N GLU A 33 0.06 17.63 -3.65
CA GLU A 33 1.25 17.78 -4.52
C GLU A 33 2.20 16.59 -4.36
N VAL A 34 2.38 16.14 -3.12
CA VAL A 34 3.15 14.94 -2.75
C VAL A 34 2.30 14.06 -1.84
N THR A 35 2.06 12.83 -2.27
CA THR A 35 1.34 11.81 -1.51
C THR A 35 2.31 10.76 -1.00
N ASN A 36 2.69 10.85 0.27
CA ASN A 36 3.40 9.77 0.96
C ASN A 36 2.41 8.73 1.48
N VAL A 37 2.64 7.46 1.15
CA VAL A 37 1.84 6.30 1.55
C VAL A 37 2.72 5.36 2.35
N ASN A 38 2.41 5.21 3.64
CA ASN A 38 3.16 4.33 4.54
C ASN A 38 2.39 3.03 4.76
N ILE A 39 3.05 1.90 4.53
CA ILE A 39 2.50 0.56 4.73
C ILE A 39 3.36 -0.13 5.78
N GLN A 40 2.77 -0.42 6.94
CA GLN A 40 3.45 -1.04 8.08
C GLN A 40 2.58 -2.17 8.62
N LEU A 41 2.53 -3.28 7.88
CA LEU A 41 1.70 -4.42 8.25
C LEU A 41 2.56 -5.48 8.94
N GLU A 42 2.07 -6.01 10.05
CA GLU A 42 2.71 -7.13 10.78
C GLU A 42 2.27 -8.49 10.20
N TYR A 43 1.09 -8.51 9.57
CA TYR A 43 0.53 -9.72 8.96
C TYR A 43 -0.65 -9.36 8.08
N PHE A 44 -0.80 -10.04 6.94
CA PHE A 44 -2.02 -9.98 6.15
C PHE A 44 -2.31 -11.33 5.47
N ASN A 45 -3.59 -11.69 5.36
CA ASN A 45 -3.97 -12.93 4.68
C ASN A 45 -4.00 -12.78 3.15
N THR A 46 -4.12 -13.91 2.44
CA THR A 46 -4.19 -13.95 0.96
C THR A 46 -5.35 -13.13 0.39
N SER A 47 -6.45 -12.99 1.12
CA SER A 47 -7.58 -12.18 0.66
C SER A 47 -7.25 -10.67 0.73
N SER A 48 -6.55 -10.24 1.78
CA SER A 48 -6.06 -8.88 1.96
C SER A 48 -4.99 -8.53 0.95
N SER A 49 -4.10 -9.47 0.61
CA SER A 49 -3.00 -9.21 -0.33
C SER A 49 -3.49 -8.74 -1.70
N LYS A 50 -4.61 -9.30 -2.18
CA LYS A 50 -5.27 -8.85 -3.41
C LYS A 50 -5.82 -7.43 -3.29
N CYS A 51 -6.44 -7.09 -2.16
CA CYS A 51 -6.99 -5.75 -1.95
C CYS A 51 -5.90 -4.68 -1.80
N ILE A 52 -4.77 -5.03 -1.18
CA ILE A 52 -3.59 -4.16 -1.08
C ILE A 52 -3.02 -3.89 -2.48
N LEU A 53 -2.94 -4.91 -3.34
CA LEU A 53 -2.54 -4.71 -4.74
C LEU A 53 -3.50 -3.77 -5.49
N ASP A 54 -4.80 -3.91 -5.28
CA ASP A 54 -5.80 -3.03 -5.89
C ASP A 54 -5.63 -1.57 -5.41
N ILE A 55 -5.27 -1.34 -4.15
CA ILE A 55 -4.91 -0.03 -3.60
C ILE A 55 -3.68 0.54 -4.31
N PHE A 56 -2.62 -0.25 -4.45
CA PHE A 56 -1.40 0.20 -5.13
C PHE A 56 -1.65 0.55 -6.59
N LYS A 57 -2.47 -0.23 -7.30
CA LYS A 57 -2.88 0.10 -8.68
C LYS A 57 -3.65 1.42 -8.76
N LYS A 58 -4.51 1.73 -7.78
CA LYS A 58 -5.19 3.03 -7.73
C LYS A 58 -4.21 4.18 -7.50
N LEU A 59 -3.24 4.01 -6.61
CA LEU A 59 -2.18 4.99 -6.37
C LEU A 59 -1.29 5.18 -7.60
N GLU A 60 -0.98 4.11 -8.31
CA GLU A 60 -0.23 4.15 -9.57
C GLU A 60 -0.96 4.96 -10.64
N LEU A 61 -2.29 4.81 -10.75
CA LEU A 61 -3.10 5.65 -11.65
C LEU A 61 -3.03 7.14 -11.29
N ILE A 62 -2.97 7.47 -10.00
CA ILE A 62 -2.80 8.86 -9.53
C ILE A 62 -1.41 9.38 -9.90
N TYR A 63 -0.38 8.56 -9.71
CA TYR A 63 0.99 8.89 -10.11
C TYR A 63 1.12 9.13 -11.62
N LYS A 64 0.56 8.22 -12.44
CA LYS A 64 0.57 8.32 -13.91
C LYS A 64 -0.21 9.51 -14.46
N LYS A 65 -1.09 10.14 -13.66
CA LYS A 65 -1.76 11.42 -13.99
C LYS A 65 -0.89 12.65 -13.72
N GLY A 66 0.35 12.47 -13.23
CA GLY A 66 1.33 13.54 -13.00
C GLY A 66 1.46 13.99 -11.54
N SER A 67 0.79 13.34 -10.60
CA SER A 67 0.95 13.64 -9.16
C SER A 67 2.17 12.91 -8.59
N LYS A 68 2.85 13.49 -7.61
CA LYS A 68 3.95 12.79 -6.93
C LYS A 68 3.37 11.86 -5.88
N VAL A 69 3.68 10.57 -5.98
CA VAL A 69 3.27 9.54 -5.02
C VAL A 69 4.49 8.72 -4.67
N GLN A 70 4.68 8.45 -3.39
CA GLN A 70 5.75 7.62 -2.86
C GLN A 70 5.14 6.59 -1.92
N ILE A 71 5.41 5.31 -2.18
CA ILE A 71 5.07 4.21 -1.27
C ILE A 71 6.30 3.89 -0.42
N ASN A 72 6.08 3.79 0.89
CA ASN A 72 7.07 3.40 1.88
C ASN A 72 6.56 2.11 2.52
N TRP A 73 7.22 1.00 2.23
CA TRP A 73 6.92 -0.31 2.78
C TRP A 73 7.85 -0.58 3.95
N TYR A 74 7.28 -0.64 5.15
CA TYR A 74 7.99 -0.87 6.38
C TYR A 74 7.92 -2.36 6.74
N TYR A 75 9.06 -2.92 7.13
CA TYR A 75 9.21 -4.30 7.57
C TYR A 75 10.23 -4.36 8.73
N GLU A 76 10.12 -5.36 9.60
CA GLU A 76 11.08 -5.61 10.69
C GLU A 76 12.30 -6.36 10.15
N GLU A 77 13.51 -6.13 10.69
CA GLU A 77 14.77 -6.76 10.22
C GLU A 77 14.68 -8.29 10.12
N ASP A 78 13.99 -8.92 11.09
CA ASP A 78 13.84 -10.37 11.19
C ASP A 78 12.60 -10.93 10.45
N ASP A 79 11.83 -10.10 9.75
CA ASP A 79 10.61 -10.51 9.02
C ASP A 79 10.87 -10.65 7.50
N GLU A 80 11.51 -11.75 7.12
CA GLU A 80 11.79 -12.11 5.72
C GLU A 80 10.52 -12.22 4.86
N ASP A 81 9.42 -12.75 5.42
CA ASP A 81 8.15 -12.91 4.70
C ASP A 81 7.56 -11.54 4.31
N MET A 82 7.64 -10.55 5.21
CA MET A 82 7.16 -9.19 4.95
C MET A 82 8.07 -8.44 3.98
N PHE A 83 9.38 -8.71 4.02
CA PHE A 83 10.32 -8.19 3.04
C PHE A 83 10.02 -8.72 1.63
N GLU A 84 9.91 -10.04 1.46
CA GLU A 84 9.59 -10.68 0.18
C GLU A 84 8.26 -10.18 -0.39
N ALA A 85 7.23 -10.04 0.46
CA ALA A 85 5.95 -9.48 0.03
C ALA A 85 6.07 -8.05 -0.51
N GLY A 86 6.91 -7.22 0.11
CA GLY A 86 7.19 -5.87 -0.37
C GLY A 86 7.89 -5.86 -1.73
N GLU A 87 8.89 -6.74 -1.93
CA GLU A 87 9.56 -6.92 -3.22
C GLU A 87 8.59 -7.40 -4.31
N ASP A 88 7.72 -8.35 -3.99
CA ASP A 88 6.68 -8.84 -4.89
C ASP A 88 5.78 -7.69 -5.35
N TYR A 89 5.28 -6.86 -4.42
CA TYR A 89 4.48 -5.70 -4.77
C TYR A 89 5.26 -4.71 -5.63
N GLN A 90 6.48 -4.36 -5.23
CA GLN A 90 7.35 -3.43 -5.95
C GLN A 90 7.59 -3.89 -7.40
N SER A 91 7.74 -5.19 -7.63
CA SER A 91 7.95 -5.75 -8.97
C SER A 91 6.72 -5.62 -9.90
N ILE A 92 5.52 -5.52 -9.32
CA ILE A 92 4.24 -5.50 -10.05
C ILE A 92 3.82 -4.06 -10.42
N ILE A 93 4.24 -3.05 -9.65
CA ILE A 93 3.74 -1.67 -9.78
C ILE A 93 4.82 -0.69 -10.24
N ASP A 94 4.43 0.23 -11.13
CA ASP A 94 5.32 1.26 -11.68
C ASP A 94 5.07 2.61 -11.00
N ILE A 95 5.45 2.69 -9.73
CA ILE A 95 5.33 3.87 -8.86
C ILE A 95 6.54 3.91 -7.91
N PRO A 96 7.04 5.11 -7.51
CA PRO A 96 8.12 5.19 -6.53
C PRO A 96 7.80 4.40 -5.26
N PHE A 97 8.68 3.45 -4.92
CA PHE A 97 8.50 2.48 -3.86
C PHE A 97 9.81 2.30 -3.11
N SER A 98 9.77 2.39 -1.79
CA SER A 98 10.94 2.26 -0.91
C SER A 98 10.67 1.23 0.16
N MET A 99 11.57 0.25 0.27
CA MET A 99 11.64 -0.68 1.39
C MET A 99 12.35 0.03 2.54
N ILE A 100 11.74 0.04 3.72
CA ILE A 100 12.24 0.69 4.93
C ILE A 100 12.28 -0.34 6.05
N GLU A 101 13.48 -0.75 6.40
CA GLU A 101 13.73 -1.60 7.56
C GLU A 101 13.47 -0.81 8.85
N MET A 102 12.79 -1.43 9.80
CA MET A 102 12.54 -0.90 11.12
C MET A 102 13.47 -1.58 12.14
N GLU A 103 14.22 -0.77 12.88
CA GLU A 103 14.93 -1.21 14.09
C GLU A 103 13.95 -1.18 15.27
N ASP A 104 13.99 -2.21 16.13
CA ASP A 104 13.19 -2.34 17.37
C ASP A 104 13.32 -1.13 18.34
#